data_AF-A0ABD5SCX2-F1
#
_entry.id   AF-A0ABD5SCX2-F1
#
_cell.length_a   1.000
_cell.length_b   1.000
_cell.length_c   1.000
_cell.angle_alpha   90.00
_cell.angle_beta   90.00
_cell.angle_gamma   90.00
#
_symmetry.space_group_name_H-M   'P 1'
#
loop_
_entity.id
_entity.type
_entity.pdbx_description
1 polymer ?
#
loop_
_entity_poly.entity_id
_entity_poly.type
_entity_poly.pdbx_seq_one_letter_code
_entity_poly.pdbx_strand_id
1 'polypeptide(L)'
;MIAVAGGKGGSGKTTTTVGVARALARRGAPVVAADADWDLPNLAAMATGQVGRSSTPQNPGGHVALPGVAARVDGVASDGVPLPADRSEPTVLAAPEHPRTVDARRTFDA
;
A
#
# COMPACT_ATOMS: atom_id res chain seq x y z
N MET A 1 -3.56 -14.48 3.67
CA MET A 1 -2.64 -13.40 3.30
C MET A 1 -2.24 -13.58 1.84
N ILE A 2 -2.15 -12.50 1.04
CA ILE A 2 -1.70 -12.55 -0.35
C ILE A 2 -0.46 -11.67 -0.46
N ALA A 3 0.64 -12.21 -0.97
CA ALA A 3 1.86 -11.46 -1.26
C ALA A 3 1.93 -11.16 -2.76
N VAL A 4 2.11 -9.88 -3.11
CA VAL A 4 2.32 -9.45 -4.50
C VAL A 4 3.81 -9.20 -4.71
N ALA A 5 4.49 -10.14 -5.33
CA ALA A 5 5.93 -10.11 -5.58
C ALA A 5 6.25 -10.01 -7.07
N GLY A 6 7.49 -9.65 -7.41
CA GLY A 6 7.96 -9.53 -8.77
C GLY A 6 9.46 -9.22 -8.82
N GLY A 7 10.16 -9.77 -9.80
CA GLY A 7 11.63 -9.75 -9.84
C GLY A 7 12.28 -8.45 -10.34
N LYS A 8 11.49 -7.43 -10.66
CA LYS A 8 11.99 -6.16 -11.24
C LYS A 8 11.24 -4.95 -10.67
N GLY A 9 11.91 -3.80 -10.66
CA GLY A 9 11.24 -2.50 -10.51
C GLY A 9 10.29 -2.25 -11.68
N GLY A 10 9.16 -1.59 -11.43
CA GLY A 10 8.18 -1.26 -12.48
C GLY A 10 7.32 -2.41 -13.00
N SER A 11 7.43 -3.64 -12.46
CA SER A 11 6.61 -4.79 -12.88
C SER A 11 5.13 -4.73 -12.46
N GLY A 12 4.66 -3.59 -11.94
CA GLY A 12 3.27 -3.38 -11.55
C GLY A 12 2.87 -3.88 -10.16
N LYS A 13 3.80 -4.33 -9.30
CA LYS A 13 3.49 -4.90 -7.96
C LYS A 13 2.52 -4.02 -7.16
N THR A 14 2.88 -2.75 -6.94
CA THR A 14 2.08 -1.79 -6.18
C THR A 14 0.71 -1.54 -6.84
N THR A 15 0.67 -1.39 -8.17
CA THR A 15 -0.57 -1.21 -8.92
C THR A 15 -1.51 -2.41 -8.77
N THR A 16 -0.96 -3.62 -8.87
CA THR A 16 -1.71 -4.86 -8.67
C THR A 16 -2.23 -4.96 -7.24
N THR A 17 -1.41 -4.62 -6.24
CA THR A 17 -1.85 -4.58 -4.83
C THR A 17 -3.05 -3.66 -4.63
N VAL A 18 -2.99 -2.42 -5.13
CA VAL A 18 -4.12 -1.46 -5.04
C VAL A 18 -5.36 -2.00 -5.75
N GLY A 19 -5.20 -2.53 -6.97
CA GLY A 19 -6.31 -3.05 -7.76
C GLY A 19 -7.02 -4.23 -7.11
N VAL A 20 -6.25 -5.21 -6.62
CA VAL A 20 -6.77 -6.39 -5.90
C VAL A 20 -7.46 -5.97 -4.60
N ALA A 21 -6.84 -5.09 -3.82
CA ALA A 21 -7.41 -4.63 -2.56
C ALA A 21 -8.76 -3.93 -2.75
N ARG A 22 -8.85 -3.03 -3.74
CA ARG A 22 -10.11 -2.36 -4.09
C ARG A 22 -11.16 -3.33 -4.63
N ALA A 23 -10.75 -4.32 -5.44
CA ALA A 23 -11.68 -5.30 -5.97
C ALA A 23 -12.30 -6.16 -4.85
N LEU A 24 -11.51 -6.55 -3.86
CA LEU A 24 -11.99 -7.30 -2.70
C LEU A 24 -12.87 -6.43 -1.78
N ALA A 25 -12.48 -5.19 -1.49
CA ALA A 25 -13.27 -4.26 -0.68
C ALA A 25 -14.65 -3.98 -1.30
N ARG A 26 -14.72 -3.79 -2.62
CA ARG A 26 -16.00 -3.63 -3.36
C ARG A 26 -16.92 -4.86 -3.28
N ARG A 27 -16.39 -6.03 -2.94
CA ARG A 27 -17.18 -7.25 -2.70
C ARG A 27 -17.60 -7.40 -1.23
N GLY A 28 -17.41 -6.36 -0.42
CA GLY A 28 -17.72 -6.34 1.01
C GLY A 28 -16.70 -7.09 1.87
N ALA A 29 -15.52 -7.42 1.31
CA ALA A 29 -14.50 -8.10 2.09
C ALA A 29 -13.73 -7.10 2.97
N PRO A 30 -13.44 -7.43 4.24
CA PRO A 30 -12.51 -6.68 5.07
C PRO A 30 -11.08 -6.82 4.53
N VAL A 31 -10.49 -5.72 4.05
CA VAL A 31 -9.20 -5.75 3.35
C VAL A 31 -8.22 -4.73 3.91
N VAL A 32 -7.02 -5.22 4.20
CA VAL A 32 -5.84 -4.41 4.50
C VAL A 32 -4.80 -4.64 3.40
N ALA A 33 -4.29 -3.56 2.81
CA ALA A 33 -3.17 -3.57 1.87
C ALA A 33 -1.94 -2.97 2.57
N ALA A 34 -0.85 -3.73 2.70
CA ALA A 34 0.36 -3.30 3.38
C ALA A 34 1.52 -3.10 2.40
N ASP A 35 2.28 -2.01 2.59
CA ASP A 35 3.51 -1.76 1.84
C ASP A 35 4.68 -2.53 2.47
N ALA A 36 5.12 -3.58 1.79
CA ALA A 36 6.28 -4.37 2.17
C ALA A 36 7.57 -3.91 1.45
N ASP A 37 7.48 -2.93 0.55
CA ASP A 37 8.63 -2.35 -0.14
C ASP A 37 9.12 -1.12 0.64
N TRP A 38 9.80 -1.39 1.76
CA TRP A 38 10.26 -0.33 2.67
C TRP A 38 11.37 0.55 2.08
N ASP A 39 12.10 0.06 1.07
CA ASP A 39 13.16 0.80 0.41
C ASP A 39 12.60 1.83 -0.58
N LEU A 40 11.49 1.51 -1.24
CA LEU A 40 10.82 2.40 -2.19
C LEU A 40 9.28 2.36 -2.04
N PRO A 41 8.75 2.85 -0.91
CA PRO A 41 7.34 2.75 -0.59
C PRO A 41 6.51 3.63 -1.52
N ASN A 42 5.51 3.03 -2.15
CA ASN A 42 4.67 3.69 -3.16
C ASN A 42 3.17 3.44 -2.93
N LEU A 43 2.81 2.52 -2.03
CA LEU A 43 1.43 2.05 -1.90
C LEU A 43 0.48 3.16 -1.44
N ALA A 44 0.86 3.94 -0.42
CA ALA A 44 0.03 5.02 0.11
C ALA A 44 -0.25 6.09 -0.95
N ALA A 45 0.79 6.56 -1.65
CA ALA A 45 0.66 7.56 -2.72
C ALA A 45 -0.19 7.06 -3.89
N MET A 46 -0.02 5.80 -4.29
CA MET A 46 -0.82 5.17 -5.35
C MET A 46 -2.28 5.01 -4.93
N ALA A 47 -2.54 4.69 -3.66
CA ALA A 47 -3.89 4.50 -3.15
C ALA A 47 -4.65 5.83 -3.05
N THR A 48 -4.01 6.91 -2.61
CA THR A 48 -4.62 8.26 -2.53
C THR A 48 -4.70 8.98 -3.87
N GLY A 49 -4.03 8.46 -4.90
CA GLY A 49 -3.93 9.13 -6.20
C GLY A 49 -2.97 10.34 -6.20
N GLN A 50 -2.16 10.49 -5.14
CA GLN A 50 -1.13 11.54 -5.03
C GLN A 50 0.17 11.13 -5.76
N VAL A 51 0.05 10.61 -6.98
CA VAL A 51 1.18 10.21 -7.80
C VAL A 51 1.89 11.46 -8.30
N GLY A 52 2.89 11.95 -7.57
CA GLY A 52 3.65 13.13 -7.97
C GLY A 52 4.61 13.77 -6.96
N ARG A 53 4.76 13.28 -5.73
CA ARG A 53 5.70 13.88 -4.76
C ARG A 53 6.41 12.84 -3.90
N SER A 54 7.23 12.00 -4.51
CA SER A 54 8.38 11.40 -3.83
C SER A 54 9.65 11.94 -4.51
N SER A 55 10.48 12.61 -3.72
CA SER A 55 11.69 13.31 -4.14
C SER A 55 12.82 12.32 -4.45
N THR A 56 12.85 11.76 -5.66
CA THR A 56 14.03 11.10 -6.25
C THR A 56 13.93 11.08 -7.79
N PRO A 57 15.04 11.03 -8.54
CA PRO A 57 15.10 11.41 -9.95
C PRO A 57 14.17 10.59 -10.85
N GLN A 58 13.49 11.35 -11.68
CA GLN A 58 12.48 10.93 -12.65
C GLN A 58 13.04 9.94 -13.67
N ASN A 59 12.40 8.78 -13.82
CA ASN A 59 12.52 7.94 -15.00
C ASN A 59 11.26 8.18 -15.85
N PRO A 60 11.32 8.51 -17.17
CA PRO A 60 10.15 8.98 -17.94
C PRO A 60 9.10 7.91 -18.30
N GLY A 61 9.14 6.73 -17.69
CA GLY A 61 8.18 5.65 -17.94
C GLY A 61 6.89 5.87 -17.16
N GLY A 62 5.96 6.63 -17.74
CA GLY A 62 4.73 7.12 -17.12
C GLY A 62 3.91 6.09 -16.33
N HIS A 63 3.52 6.47 -15.14
CA HIS A 63 2.54 5.75 -14.33
C HIS A 63 1.13 6.00 -14.89
N VAL A 64 0.42 4.92 -15.22
CA VAL A 64 -1.00 4.99 -15.58
C VAL A 64 -1.79 5.17 -14.29
N ALA A 65 -2.26 6.40 -14.04
CA ALA A 65 -3.24 6.66 -12.99
C ALA A 65 -4.57 5.98 -13.39
N LEU A 66 -5.04 5.04 -12.57
CA LEU A 66 -6.36 4.46 -12.74
C LEU A 66 -7.42 5.49 -12.30
N PRO A 67 -8.35 5.92 -13.17
CA PRO A 67 -9.41 6.84 -12.76
C PRO A 67 -10.41 6.14 -11.83
N GLY A 68 -10.85 6.84 -10.77
CA GLY A 68 -12.20 6.65 -10.27
C GLY A 68 -12.43 5.81 -8.99
N VAL A 69 -11.51 5.79 -8.03
CA VAL A 69 -11.82 5.62 -6.58
C VAL A 69 -10.66 6.27 -5.81
N ALA A 70 -10.91 7.26 -4.98
CA ALA A 70 -9.91 7.76 -4.03
C ALA A 70 -9.82 6.70 -2.92
N ALA A 71 -8.65 6.09 -2.68
CA ALA A 71 -8.51 5.32 -1.44
C ALA A 71 -8.27 6.32 -0.32
N ARG A 72 -9.10 6.26 0.71
CA ARG A 72 -8.85 6.99 1.95
C ARG A 72 -7.76 6.27 2.75
N VAL A 73 -6.64 6.94 2.97
CA VAL A 73 -5.66 6.50 3.97
C VAL A 73 -6.20 6.95 5.33
N ASP A 74 -6.87 6.04 6.04
CA ASP A 74 -7.45 6.31 7.37
C ASP A 74 -6.41 6.21 8.51
N GLY A 75 -5.19 5.74 8.21
CA GLY A 75 -4.07 5.75 9.15
C GLY A 75 -2.88 4.95 8.62
N VAL A 76 -1.68 5.35 9.02
CA VAL A 76 -0.54 4.43 9.09
C VAL A 76 -0.77 3.59 10.34
N ALA A 77 -0.56 2.27 10.30
CA ALA A 77 -0.59 1.48 11.53
C ALA A 77 0.59 1.91 12.41
N SER A 78 0.31 2.85 13.29
CA SER A 78 1.17 3.23 14.40
C SER A 78 0.56 2.58 15.64
N ASP A 79 1.36 1.82 16.38
CA ASP A 79 1.13 1.53 17.80
C ASP A 79 -0.14 0.73 18.18
N GLY A 80 -0.44 -0.35 17.46
CA GLY A 80 -1.26 -1.45 18.00
C GLY A 80 -2.77 -1.19 18.13
N VAL A 81 -3.30 -0.14 17.51
CA VAL A 81 -4.76 0.08 17.43
C VAL A 81 -5.37 -0.88 16.40
N PRO A 82 -6.38 -1.71 16.76
CA PRO A 82 -7.08 -2.57 15.81
C PRO A 82 -7.75 -1.77 14.70
N LEU A 83 -7.51 -2.15 13.45
CA LEU A 83 -8.09 -1.47 12.30
C LEU A 83 -9.50 -1.99 12.02
N PRO A 84 -10.53 -1.13 11.98
CA PRO A 84 -11.87 -1.53 11.61
C PRO A 84 -11.89 -1.96 10.15
N ALA A 85 -12.21 -3.22 9.90
CA ALA A 85 -12.15 -3.82 8.58
C ALA A 85 -13.49 -3.79 7.84
N ASP A 86 -14.55 -3.22 8.43
CA ASP A 86 -15.91 -3.14 7.87
C ASP A 86 -16.10 -2.05 6.80
N ARG A 87 -15.01 -1.69 6.09
CA ARG A 87 -14.98 -0.56 5.17
C ARG A 87 -15.22 -1.01 3.73
N SER A 88 -15.97 -0.21 2.99
CA SER A 88 -16.16 -0.38 1.53
C SER A 88 -14.89 -0.04 0.73
N GLU A 89 -13.91 0.61 1.36
CA GLU A 89 -12.59 0.91 0.82
C GLU A 89 -11.49 0.13 1.57
N PRO A 90 -10.41 -0.28 0.90
CA PRO A 90 -9.33 -1.00 1.57
C PRO A 90 -8.55 -0.08 2.50
N THR A 91 -8.22 -0.56 3.69
CA THR A 91 -7.27 0.09 4.58
C THR A 91 -5.86 -0.06 4.01
N VAL A 92 -5.07 1.01 4.00
CA VAL A 92 -3.70 1.00 3.49
C VAL A 92 -2.71 1.21 4.63
N LEU A 93 -1.82 0.25 4.84
CA LEU A 93 -0.70 0.37 5.75
C LEU A 93 0.55 0.78 4.99
N ALA A 94 0.98 2.02 5.23
CA ALA A 94 2.23 2.52 4.69
C ALA A 94 3.43 1.83 5.36
N ALA A 95 4.56 1.81 4.66
CA ALA A 95 5.84 1.50 5.28
C ALA A 95 6.13 2.51 6.40
N PRO A 96 6.84 2.11 7.47
CA PRO A 96 7.27 3.02 8.52
C PRO A 96 8.18 4.12 7.97
N GLU A 97 8.12 5.31 8.57
CA GLU A 97 8.97 6.45 8.18
C GLU A 97 10.47 6.17 8.37
N HIS A 98 10.80 5.32 9.36
CA HIS A 98 12.17 4.92 9.69
C HIS A 98 12.32 3.40 9.57
N PRO A 99 12.38 2.82 8.36
CA PRO A 99 12.37 1.37 8.18
C PRO A 99 13.46 0.61 8.94
N ARG A 100 14.65 1.21 9.06
CA ARG A 100 15.79 0.59 9.73
C ARG A 100 15.68 0.54 11.25
N THR A 101 14.71 1.24 11.83
CA THR A 101 14.47 1.22 13.29
C THR A 101 13.36 0.25 13.67
N VAL A 102 12.72 -0.41 12.69
CA VAL A 102 11.61 -1.34 12.90
C VAL A 102 12.06 -2.76 12.55
N ASP A 103 11.81 -3.70 13.46
CA ASP A 103 12.01 -5.13 13.19
C ASP A 103 10.73 -5.75 12.65
N ALA A 104 10.69 -5.99 11.34
CA ALA A 104 9.55 -6.63 10.68
C ALA A 104 9.26 -8.04 11.22
N ARG A 105 10.27 -8.74 11.79
CA ARG A 105 10.10 -10.11 12.30
C ARG A 105 9.20 -10.17 13.52
N ARG A 106 9.20 -9.12 14.35
CA ARG A 106 8.32 -9.03 15.53
C ARG A 106 6.83 -9.06 15.20
N THR A 107 6.44 -8.75 13.96
CA THR A 107 5.04 -8.85 13.51
C THR A 107 4.57 -10.30 13.40
N PHE A 108 5.49 -11.27 13.30
CA PHE A 108 5.19 -12.70 13.15
C PHE A 108 5.44 -13.52 14.43
N ASP A 109 5.97 -12.89 15.48
CA ASP A 109 6.11 -13.51 16.79
C ASP A 109 4.74 -13.42 17.50
N ALA A 110 4.02 -14.54 17.52
CA ALA A 110 2.74 -14.72 18.21
C ALA A 110 2.94 -15.02 19.70
#